data_AF-A0A6A6V255-F1
#
_entry.id   AF-A0A6A6V255-F1
#
_cell.length_a   1.000
_cell.length_b   1.000
_cell.length_c   1.000
_cell.angle_alpha   90.00
_cell.angle_beta   90.00
_cell.angle_gamma   90.00
#
_symmetry.space_group_name_H-M   'P 1'
#
loop_
_entity.id
_entity.type
_entity.pdbx_description
1 polymer ?
#
loop_
_entity_poly.entity_id
_entity_poly.type
_entity_poly.pdbx_seq_one_letter_code
_entity_poly.pdbx_strand_id
1 'polypeptide(L)'
;MNSDDDHKVAPDRISDDGVPSTTPGHGVARSKLEAPPLVAAMTPEHRLEAEKKMRRKIDIRLMPMVILMYIMNYLDRNNIAAVRLAGLQDELNLSSTQYQTTISILFVGYILMQIPSNLFLNKTGRPAIYLPSCMVVWGIISGATAACQNFGGLVACRFFLGFVEAAYFPGCLFYLSSWYTRKELGFRTAILYSGSLISGAFGGLITAGITGNMDYARGLRAWRWVFIIEGVITVIIAFGAFFILPNFPRTTTWLTEEERQLAVYRLLEDVGEDDWTSSESQSFFHGLKLALLDVKTWVFTVMLLANVSSASVTNFFPTVVKTLGYNNVQTLLLTAPPYVLAVITTFANAWHADRTGERFFHITLPLCVGVAAFILGAATRSVAPRYVAMMLMVPGVYTGYVVSLAWISNSLPRPPAKRAAALAFINAISNTSSIYASYMYPQPKGTEQPDLTVPLSVDCGTAVLAILMAALMRIMLTRLNRKLERGEHVEGAINAVPGQAQENGFRFLT
;
A
#
# COMPACT_ATOMS: atom_id res chain seq x y z
N MET A 1 -1.11 -23.50 80.27
CA MET A 1 -0.25 -24.69 80.14
C MET A 1 -1.17 -25.82 79.71
N ASN A 2 -1.13 -26.13 78.40
CA ASN A 2 -1.73 -27.27 77.67
C ASN A 2 -3.26 -27.47 77.76
N SER A 3 -4.01 -27.87 76.75
CA SER A 3 -3.81 -28.20 75.32
C SER A 3 -5.19 -28.62 74.76
N ASP A 4 -5.49 -28.26 73.51
CA ASP A 4 -6.19 -28.99 72.42
C ASP A 4 -7.25 -30.07 72.78
N ASP A 5 -8.38 -30.25 72.09
CA ASP A 5 -8.65 -30.06 70.65
C ASP A 5 -10.17 -30.12 70.32
N ASP A 6 -10.47 -29.71 69.09
CA ASP A 6 -11.74 -29.53 68.38
C ASP A 6 -12.87 -30.60 68.46
N HIS A 7 -14.13 -30.13 68.40
CA HIS A 7 -15.07 -30.48 67.31
C HIS A 7 -16.36 -29.64 67.31
N LYS A 8 -16.65 -29.02 66.16
CA LYS A 8 -17.84 -28.23 65.76
C LYS A 8 -19.14 -29.04 65.74
N VAL A 9 -20.26 -28.42 66.19
CA VAL A 9 -21.61 -28.53 65.59
C VAL A 9 -22.34 -27.18 65.72
N ALA A 10 -23.01 -26.76 64.65
CA ALA A 10 -23.68 -25.46 64.44
C ALA A 10 -24.92 -25.21 65.32
N PRO A 11 -25.38 -23.95 65.42
CA PRO A 11 -26.80 -23.70 65.59
C PRO A 11 -27.40 -22.69 64.60
N ASP A 12 -28.73 -22.72 64.61
CA ASP A 12 -29.71 -22.27 63.64
C ASP A 12 -29.87 -20.75 63.42
N ARG A 13 -30.31 -20.46 62.19
CA ARG A 13 -31.29 -19.46 61.71
C ARG A 13 -31.68 -18.30 62.64
N ILE A 14 -31.42 -17.08 62.14
CA ILE A 14 -32.25 -15.89 62.37
C ILE A 14 -32.58 -15.25 61.02
N SER A 15 -33.78 -14.67 60.98
CA SER A 15 -34.68 -14.26 59.90
C SER A 15 -34.17 -13.33 58.80
N ASP A 16 -34.83 -13.52 57.65
CA ASP A 16 -35.06 -12.57 56.54
C ASP A 16 -35.49 -11.19 57.05
N ASP A 17 -34.85 -10.14 56.56
CA ASP A 17 -35.45 -8.84 56.14
C ASP A 17 -34.34 -7.78 56.01
N GLY A 18 -34.15 -7.26 54.78
CA GLY A 18 -33.47 -5.97 54.58
C GLY A 18 -32.26 -5.91 53.64
N VAL A 19 -32.18 -6.69 52.56
CA VAL A 19 -31.22 -6.44 51.48
C VAL A 19 -31.95 -6.01 50.20
N PRO A 20 -31.87 -4.73 49.78
CA PRO A 20 -32.19 -4.37 48.41
C PRO A 20 -31.14 -5.06 47.53
N SER A 21 -31.60 -5.94 46.65
CA SER A 21 -30.81 -6.60 45.62
C SER A 21 -29.92 -5.57 44.91
N THR A 22 -28.60 -5.72 45.03
CA THR A 22 -27.64 -5.03 44.19
C THR A 22 -27.88 -5.47 42.76
N THR A 23 -28.50 -4.58 41.98
CA THR A 23 -28.63 -4.68 40.54
C THR A 23 -27.25 -4.99 39.95
N PRO A 24 -27.10 -6.04 39.11
CA PRO A 24 -25.83 -6.30 38.44
C PRO A 24 -25.44 -5.07 37.63
N GLY A 25 -24.19 -4.63 37.85
CA GLY A 25 -23.62 -3.44 37.27
C GLY A 25 -23.73 -3.39 35.74
N HIS A 26 -23.80 -2.16 35.24
CA HIS A 26 -23.85 -1.74 33.85
C HIS A 26 -23.10 -2.66 32.88
N GLY A 27 -23.83 -3.63 32.33
CA GLY A 27 -23.56 -4.06 30.97
C GLY A 27 -23.87 -2.86 30.08
N VAL A 28 -22.85 -2.29 29.45
CA VAL A 28 -23.03 -1.36 28.33
C VAL A 28 -23.97 -2.09 27.37
N ALA A 29 -25.22 -1.62 27.29
CA ALA A 29 -26.19 -2.14 26.35
C ALA A 29 -25.52 -2.06 24.98
N ARG A 30 -25.24 -3.21 24.36
CA ARG A 30 -24.86 -3.27 22.94
C ARG A 30 -25.96 -2.50 22.21
N SER A 31 -25.66 -1.27 21.79
CA SER A 31 -26.51 -0.53 20.87
C SER A 31 -26.61 -1.40 19.62
N LYS A 32 -27.68 -2.19 19.52
CA LYS A 32 -27.99 -2.92 18.29
C LYS A 32 -28.10 -1.85 17.23
N LEU A 33 -27.22 -1.89 16.25
CA LEU A 33 -27.17 -0.94 15.14
C LEU A 33 -28.54 -0.97 14.44
N GLU A 34 -29.40 0.00 14.76
CA GLU A 34 -30.75 0.07 14.20
C GLU A 34 -30.65 0.32 12.69
N ALA A 35 -31.27 -0.57 11.91
CA ALA A 35 -31.33 -0.41 10.48
C ALA A 35 -32.14 0.86 10.14
N PRO A 36 -31.63 1.75 9.27
CA PRO A 36 -32.40 2.87 8.78
C PRO A 36 -33.76 2.40 8.21
N PRO A 37 -34.83 3.19 8.33
CA PRO A 37 -36.19 2.75 8.04
C PRO A 37 -36.38 2.20 6.61
N LEU A 38 -35.66 2.75 5.63
CA LEU A 38 -35.71 2.24 4.25
C LEU A 38 -34.98 0.90 4.08
N VAL A 39 -33.93 0.66 4.86
CA VAL A 39 -33.17 -0.61 4.83
C VAL A 39 -33.89 -1.69 5.65
N ALA A 40 -34.51 -1.31 6.76
CA ALA A 40 -35.33 -2.19 7.60
C ALA A 40 -36.58 -2.70 6.88
N ALA A 41 -37.12 -1.91 5.94
CA ALA A 41 -38.28 -2.28 5.13
C ALA A 41 -37.96 -3.25 3.97
N MET A 42 -36.67 -3.52 3.68
CA MET A 42 -36.29 -4.42 2.58
C MET A 42 -36.33 -5.88 2.99
N THR A 43 -36.78 -6.74 2.07
CA THR A 43 -36.55 -8.17 2.18
C THR A 43 -35.05 -8.49 2.00
N PRO A 44 -34.53 -9.57 2.60
CA PRO A 44 -33.11 -9.93 2.49
C PRO A 44 -32.62 -10.09 1.04
N GLU A 45 -33.46 -10.63 0.15
CA GLU A 45 -33.15 -10.82 -1.27
C GLU A 45 -33.06 -9.48 -2.02
N HIS A 46 -34.04 -8.59 -1.83
CA HIS A 46 -34.01 -7.25 -2.43
C HIS A 46 -32.82 -6.43 -1.96
N ARG A 47 -32.45 -6.57 -0.67
CA ARG A 47 -31.28 -5.91 -0.10
C ARG A 47 -29.99 -6.35 -0.80
N LEU A 48 -29.79 -7.65 -1.01
CA LEU A 48 -28.59 -8.17 -1.70
C LEU A 48 -28.49 -7.65 -3.14
N GLU A 49 -29.60 -7.60 -3.86
CA GLU A 49 -29.64 -7.05 -5.22
C GLU A 49 -29.36 -5.54 -5.26
N ALA A 50 -29.99 -4.79 -4.35
CA ALA A 50 -29.78 -3.34 -4.20
C ALA A 50 -28.31 -3.04 -3.89
N GLU A 51 -27.71 -3.79 -2.96
CA GLU A 51 -26.28 -3.65 -2.65
C GLU A 51 -25.41 -3.97 -3.87
N LYS A 52 -25.74 -4.99 -4.67
CA LYS A 52 -24.95 -5.34 -5.87
C LYS A 52 -25.03 -4.25 -6.95
N LYS A 53 -26.23 -3.70 -7.19
CA LYS A 53 -26.44 -2.59 -8.15
C LYS A 53 -25.71 -1.33 -7.70
N MET A 54 -25.85 -0.96 -6.42
CA MET A 54 -25.19 0.21 -5.83
C MET A 54 -23.67 0.06 -5.85
N ARG A 55 -23.13 -1.12 -5.50
CA ARG A 55 -21.69 -1.42 -5.60
C ARG A 55 -21.15 -1.21 -7.00
N ARG A 56 -21.84 -1.74 -8.02
CA ARG A 56 -21.43 -1.57 -9.43
C ARG A 56 -21.43 -0.10 -9.84
N LYS A 57 -22.39 0.69 -9.37
CA LYS A 57 -22.48 2.14 -9.62
C LYS A 57 -21.29 2.89 -9.01
N ILE A 58 -20.90 2.54 -7.78
CA ILE A 58 -19.69 3.08 -7.12
C ILE A 58 -18.45 2.66 -7.90
N ASP A 59 -18.31 1.36 -8.19
CA ASP A 59 -17.13 0.82 -8.89
C ASP A 59 -16.90 1.53 -10.24
N ILE A 60 -17.96 1.76 -11.03
CA ILE A 60 -17.85 2.40 -12.35
C ILE A 60 -17.40 3.87 -12.27
N ARG A 61 -17.79 4.63 -11.23
CA ARG A 61 -17.38 6.03 -11.12
C ARG A 61 -16.08 6.23 -10.36
N LEU A 62 -15.87 5.47 -9.29
CA LEU A 62 -14.76 5.69 -8.36
C LEU A 62 -13.48 5.02 -8.85
N MET A 63 -13.55 3.73 -9.21
CA MET A 63 -12.35 2.94 -9.47
C MET A 63 -11.56 3.43 -10.69
N PRO A 64 -12.16 3.68 -11.88
CA PRO A 64 -11.39 4.13 -13.04
C PRO A 64 -10.60 5.41 -12.77
N MET A 65 -11.22 6.36 -12.06
CA MET A 65 -10.57 7.64 -11.79
C MET A 65 -9.43 7.48 -10.79
N VAL A 66 -9.65 6.75 -9.69
CA VAL A 66 -8.63 6.52 -8.66
C VAL A 66 -7.44 5.72 -9.21
N ILE A 67 -7.69 4.76 -10.11
CA ILE A 67 -6.62 4.03 -10.83
C ILE A 67 -5.87 4.96 -11.77
N LEU A 68 -6.57 5.77 -12.58
CA LEU A 68 -5.95 6.69 -13.53
C LEU A 68 -5.06 7.71 -12.81
N MET A 69 -5.56 8.30 -11.73
CA MET A 69 -4.78 9.21 -10.89
C MET A 69 -3.54 8.52 -10.28
N TYR A 70 -3.64 7.24 -9.90
CA TYR A 70 -2.49 6.47 -9.38
C TYR A 70 -1.47 6.12 -10.46
N ILE A 71 -1.94 5.83 -11.69
CA ILE A 71 -1.08 5.65 -12.86
C ILE A 71 -0.28 6.94 -13.07
N MET A 72 -0.94 8.10 -13.10
CA MET A 72 -0.26 9.39 -13.27
C MET A 72 0.74 9.67 -12.14
N ASN A 73 0.38 9.38 -10.89
CA ASN A 73 1.28 9.55 -9.75
C ASN A 73 2.59 8.75 -9.90
N TYR A 74 2.50 7.47 -10.27
CA TYR A 74 3.71 6.67 -10.46
C TYR A 74 4.46 7.00 -11.75
N LEU A 75 3.75 7.46 -12.77
CA LEU A 75 4.34 7.90 -14.02
C LEU A 75 5.22 9.13 -13.78
N ASP A 76 4.70 10.17 -13.11
CA ASP A 76 5.47 11.37 -12.71
C ASP A 76 6.71 11.02 -11.85
N ARG A 77 6.55 10.09 -10.90
CA ARG A 77 7.63 9.61 -10.04
C ARG A 77 8.74 8.91 -10.81
N ASN A 78 8.38 7.90 -11.61
CA ASN A 78 9.32 7.00 -12.26
C ASN A 78 9.93 7.60 -13.53
N ASN A 79 9.34 8.70 -14.05
CA ASN A 79 9.77 9.30 -15.29
C ASN A 79 11.26 9.68 -15.30
N ILE A 80 11.83 10.08 -14.16
CA ILE A 80 13.27 10.41 -14.07
C ILE A 80 14.18 9.29 -14.55
N ALA A 81 13.80 8.05 -14.26
CA ALA A 81 14.57 6.87 -14.63
C ALA A 81 14.59 6.67 -16.14
N ALA A 82 13.46 6.98 -16.80
CA ALA A 82 13.31 6.88 -18.25
C ALA A 82 14.02 8.05 -18.94
N VAL A 83 13.81 9.28 -18.47
CA VAL A 83 14.41 10.47 -19.07
C VAL A 83 15.91 10.61 -18.85
N ARG A 84 16.49 9.82 -17.92
CA ARG A 84 17.95 9.65 -17.85
C ARG A 84 18.52 9.20 -19.19
N LEU A 85 17.83 8.27 -19.89
CA LEU A 85 18.21 7.82 -21.23
C LEU A 85 17.87 8.85 -22.33
N ALA A 86 17.02 9.84 -22.03
CA ALA A 86 16.66 10.93 -22.94
C ALA A 86 17.59 12.16 -22.79
N GLY A 87 18.74 12.01 -22.12
CA GLY A 87 19.80 13.03 -22.08
C GLY A 87 19.69 14.05 -20.94
N LEU A 88 18.89 13.79 -19.91
CA LEU A 88 18.76 14.66 -18.72
C LEU A 88 20.10 14.81 -17.99
N GLN A 89 20.81 13.69 -17.78
CA GLN A 89 22.08 13.71 -17.03
C GLN A 89 23.17 14.49 -17.78
N ASP A 90 23.18 14.37 -19.11
CA ASP A 90 24.16 15.02 -19.98
C ASP A 90 23.92 16.52 -20.13
N GLU A 91 22.66 16.97 -20.24
CA GLU A 91 22.34 18.40 -20.40
C GLU A 91 22.65 19.21 -19.14
N LEU A 92 22.33 18.63 -17.98
CA LEU A 92 22.50 19.27 -16.68
C LEU A 92 23.89 19.02 -16.07
N ASN A 93 24.78 18.31 -16.78
CA ASN A 93 26.12 17.93 -16.33
C ASN A 93 26.13 17.30 -14.92
N LEU A 94 25.17 16.41 -14.65
CA LEU A 94 25.00 15.82 -13.32
C LEU A 94 25.97 14.67 -13.09
N SER A 95 26.63 14.67 -11.93
CA SER A 95 27.38 13.51 -11.46
C SER A 95 26.42 12.34 -11.15
N SER A 96 26.92 11.11 -11.18
CA SER A 96 26.12 9.93 -10.79
C SER A 96 25.55 10.10 -9.38
N THR A 97 26.32 10.61 -8.43
CA THR A 97 25.87 10.88 -7.05
C THR A 97 24.79 11.96 -6.99
N GLN A 98 24.89 13.03 -7.80
CA GLN A 98 23.88 14.08 -7.88
C GLN A 98 22.56 13.54 -8.47
N TYR A 99 22.64 12.76 -9.54
CA TYR A 99 21.45 12.10 -10.11
C TYR A 99 20.77 11.18 -9.09
N GLN A 100 21.54 10.37 -8.35
CA GLN A 100 21.01 9.49 -7.31
C GLN A 100 20.38 10.26 -6.15
N THR A 101 20.99 11.38 -5.75
CA THR A 101 20.44 12.28 -4.72
C THR A 101 19.09 12.87 -5.15
N THR A 102 18.92 13.12 -6.45
CA THR A 102 17.67 13.63 -7.03
C THR A 102 16.53 12.59 -6.92
N ILE A 103 16.85 11.30 -6.99
CA ILE A 103 15.86 10.23 -6.80
C ILE A 103 15.55 10.05 -5.32
N SER A 104 16.57 10.05 -4.46
CA SER A 104 16.40 9.79 -3.03
C SER A 104 15.64 10.89 -2.29
N ILE A 105 15.85 12.17 -2.66
CA ILE A 105 15.22 13.31 -1.98
C ILE A 105 13.68 13.32 -2.10
N LEU A 106 13.13 12.70 -3.14
CA LEU A 106 11.68 12.52 -3.31
C LEU A 106 11.11 11.69 -2.15
N PHE A 107 11.78 10.60 -1.78
CA PHE A 107 11.35 9.73 -0.68
C PHE A 107 11.49 10.40 0.68
N VAL A 108 12.46 11.31 0.85
CA VAL A 108 12.57 12.13 2.07
C VAL A 108 11.35 13.04 2.23
N GLY A 109 10.98 13.78 1.17
CA GLY A 109 9.77 14.60 1.17
C GLY A 109 8.50 13.77 1.39
N TYR A 110 8.45 12.58 0.79
CA TYR A 110 7.34 11.65 0.91
C TYR A 110 7.12 11.18 2.35
N ILE A 111 8.17 10.70 3.03
CA ILE A 111 8.09 10.21 4.41
C ILE A 111 7.66 11.32 5.38
N LEU A 112 8.18 12.55 5.20
CA LEU A 112 7.85 13.69 6.05
C LEU A 112 6.35 14.05 6.01
N MET A 113 5.75 14.01 4.83
CA MET A 113 4.36 14.46 4.63
C MET A 113 3.32 13.33 4.67
N GLN A 114 3.76 12.06 4.67
CA GLN A 114 2.86 10.90 4.71
C GLN A 114 1.98 10.87 5.97
N ILE A 115 2.55 11.15 7.15
CA ILE A 115 1.80 11.18 8.42
C ILE A 115 0.92 12.43 8.53
N PRO A 116 1.44 13.67 8.36
CA PRO A 116 0.62 14.87 8.45
C PRO A 116 -0.53 14.90 7.45
N SER A 117 -0.28 14.50 6.19
CA SER A 117 -1.32 14.52 5.16
C SER A 117 -2.50 13.62 5.50
N ASN A 118 -2.29 12.47 6.13
CA ASN A 118 -3.39 11.58 6.48
C ASN A 118 -4.30 12.21 7.55
N LEU A 119 -3.71 12.94 8.50
CA LEU A 119 -4.46 13.72 9.49
C LEU A 119 -5.23 14.86 8.83
N PHE A 120 -4.62 15.56 7.88
CA PHE A 120 -5.30 16.62 7.12
C PHE A 120 -6.50 16.08 6.33
N LEU A 121 -6.36 14.96 5.62
CA LEU A 121 -7.47 14.38 4.87
C LEU A 121 -8.65 14.03 5.78
N ASN A 122 -8.37 13.41 6.93
CA ASN A 122 -9.40 13.06 7.92
C ASN A 122 -10.11 14.32 8.45
N LYS A 123 -9.34 15.37 8.79
CA LYS A 123 -9.88 16.63 9.30
C LYS A 123 -10.70 17.41 8.24
N THR A 124 -10.30 17.35 6.98
CA THR A 124 -10.92 18.13 5.89
C THR A 124 -12.26 17.53 5.46
N GLY A 125 -12.48 16.22 5.64
CA GLY A 125 -13.78 15.58 5.43
C GLY A 125 -14.28 15.58 3.97
N ARG A 126 -13.46 16.00 3.01
CA ARG A 126 -13.82 16.19 1.58
C ARG A 126 -12.74 15.64 0.64
N PRO A 127 -12.61 14.30 0.52
CA PRO A 127 -11.59 13.65 -0.30
C PRO A 127 -11.68 14.01 -1.79
N ALA A 128 -12.88 14.25 -2.31
CA ALA A 128 -13.11 14.58 -3.72
C ALA A 128 -12.50 15.92 -4.15
N ILE A 129 -12.22 16.82 -3.20
CA ILE A 129 -11.57 18.10 -3.47
C ILE A 129 -10.08 17.99 -3.13
N TYR A 130 -9.76 17.36 -2.01
CA TYR A 130 -8.38 17.25 -1.53
C TYR A 130 -7.49 16.46 -2.49
N LEU A 131 -7.89 15.25 -2.89
CA LEU A 131 -7.04 14.37 -3.72
C LEU A 131 -6.77 15.00 -5.11
N PRO A 132 -7.77 15.56 -5.82
CA PRO A 132 -7.51 16.28 -7.07
C PRO A 132 -6.73 17.58 -6.90
N SER A 133 -6.91 18.31 -5.80
CA SER A 133 -6.13 19.53 -5.54
C SER A 133 -4.64 19.22 -5.38
N CYS A 134 -4.31 18.17 -4.61
CA CYS A 134 -2.95 17.65 -4.56
C CYS A 134 -2.46 17.26 -5.96
N MET A 135 -3.32 16.65 -6.78
CA MET A 135 -2.98 16.23 -8.15
C MET A 135 -2.63 17.39 -9.07
N VAL A 136 -3.40 18.48 -9.02
CA VAL A 136 -3.09 19.69 -9.77
C VAL A 136 -1.72 20.23 -9.35
N VAL A 137 -1.45 20.31 -8.03
CA VAL A 137 -0.19 20.86 -7.52
C VAL A 137 0.99 19.98 -7.91
N TRP A 138 0.93 18.65 -7.73
CA TRP A 138 2.05 17.79 -8.12
C TRP A 138 2.23 17.73 -9.64
N GLY A 139 1.16 17.79 -10.43
CA GLY A 139 1.24 17.84 -11.89
C GLY A 139 1.94 19.11 -12.39
N ILE A 140 1.66 20.26 -11.77
CA ILE A 140 2.36 21.52 -12.06
C ILE A 140 3.84 21.43 -11.67
N ILE A 141 4.17 20.86 -10.51
CA ILE A 141 5.57 20.68 -10.06
C ILE A 141 6.32 19.70 -10.99
N SER A 142 5.66 18.62 -11.42
CA SER A 142 6.20 17.66 -12.40
C SER A 142 6.53 18.37 -13.71
N GLY A 143 5.58 19.14 -14.27
CA GLY A 143 5.82 19.95 -15.46
C GLY A 143 6.91 21.00 -15.29
N ALA A 144 7.01 21.63 -14.11
CA ALA A 144 8.05 22.60 -13.79
C ALA A 144 9.46 21.98 -13.75
N THR A 145 9.58 20.65 -13.58
CA THR A 145 10.85 19.93 -13.67
C THR A 145 11.51 20.11 -15.05
N ALA A 146 10.70 20.28 -16.11
CA ALA A 146 11.18 20.57 -17.45
C ALA A 146 11.89 21.92 -17.56
N ALA A 147 11.65 22.86 -16.64
CA ALA A 147 12.27 24.19 -16.63
C ALA A 147 13.59 24.23 -15.84
N CYS A 148 13.94 23.16 -15.11
CA CYS A 148 15.17 23.10 -14.33
C CYS A 148 16.41 23.22 -15.24
N GLN A 149 17.39 24.00 -14.79
CA GLN A 149 18.66 24.25 -15.52
C GLN A 149 19.89 23.78 -14.73
N ASN A 150 19.72 23.36 -13.48
CA ASN A 150 20.82 22.95 -12.61
C ASN A 150 20.36 21.91 -11.59
N PHE A 151 21.34 21.30 -10.90
CA PHE A 151 21.11 20.31 -9.85
C PHE A 151 20.20 20.82 -8.72
N GLY A 152 20.41 22.05 -8.24
CA GLY A 152 19.65 22.61 -7.12
C GLY A 152 18.15 22.76 -7.44
N GLY A 153 17.81 23.27 -8.62
CA GLY A 153 16.43 23.38 -9.08
C GLY A 153 15.78 22.02 -9.24
N LEU A 154 16.51 21.03 -9.77
CA LEU A 154 16.01 19.67 -9.93
C LEU A 154 15.73 19.01 -8.57
N VAL A 155 16.64 19.15 -7.59
CA VAL A 155 16.45 18.65 -6.22
C VAL A 155 15.26 19.31 -5.53
N ALA A 156 15.10 20.64 -5.67
CA ALA A 156 13.98 21.37 -5.09
C ALA A 156 12.65 20.88 -5.67
N CYS A 157 12.51 20.80 -6.99
CA CYS A 157 11.32 20.27 -7.65
C CYS A 157 11.01 18.84 -7.16
N ARG A 158 12.00 17.98 -7.01
CA ARG A 158 11.82 16.60 -6.53
C ARG A 158 11.40 16.49 -5.08
N PHE A 159 11.98 17.31 -4.21
CA PHE A 159 11.57 17.35 -2.81
C PHE A 159 10.10 17.76 -2.67
N PHE A 160 9.71 18.86 -3.33
CA PHE A 160 8.32 19.34 -3.29
C PHE A 160 7.35 18.38 -3.98
N LEU A 161 7.77 17.71 -5.05
CA LEU A 161 6.97 16.67 -5.69
C LEU A 161 6.68 15.54 -4.69
N GLY A 162 7.72 15.00 -4.03
CA GLY A 162 7.55 13.97 -3.00
C GLY A 162 6.70 14.42 -1.82
N PHE A 163 6.88 15.68 -1.39
CA PHE A 163 6.09 16.28 -0.31
C PHE A 163 4.58 16.34 -0.64
N VAL A 164 4.21 16.76 -1.85
CA VAL A 164 2.80 16.86 -2.25
C VAL A 164 2.20 15.49 -2.57
N GLU A 165 2.96 14.60 -3.21
CA GLU A 165 2.51 13.25 -3.58
C GLU A 165 2.25 12.34 -2.36
N ALA A 166 2.91 12.58 -1.23
CA ALA A 166 2.77 11.79 0.00
C ALA A 166 1.33 11.60 0.46
N ALA A 167 0.47 12.57 0.11
CA ALA A 167 -0.94 12.60 0.43
C ALA A 167 -1.77 11.53 -0.29
N TYR A 168 -1.36 11.18 -1.51
CA TYR A 168 -2.25 10.51 -2.44
C TYR A 168 -2.50 9.05 -2.08
N PHE A 169 -1.42 8.27 -1.89
CA PHE A 169 -1.52 6.84 -1.63
C PHE A 169 -2.29 6.50 -0.34
N PRO A 170 -1.89 6.97 0.86
CA PRO A 170 -2.66 6.71 2.08
C PRO A 170 -4.07 7.30 2.01
N GLY A 171 -4.22 8.46 1.33
CA GLY A 171 -5.51 9.09 1.15
C GLY A 171 -6.48 8.28 0.30
N CYS A 172 -5.99 7.63 -0.76
CA CYS A 172 -6.79 6.72 -1.59
C CYS A 172 -7.21 5.48 -0.81
N LEU A 173 -6.32 4.89 0.00
CA LEU A 173 -6.68 3.74 0.82
C LEU A 173 -7.80 4.08 1.82
N PHE A 174 -7.69 5.23 2.49
CA PHE A 174 -8.72 5.71 3.41
C PHE A 174 -10.03 6.04 2.69
N TYR A 175 -9.93 6.64 1.50
CA TYR A 175 -11.08 6.94 0.67
C TYR A 175 -11.80 5.66 0.23
N LEU A 176 -11.06 4.63 -0.20
CA LEU A 176 -11.63 3.31 -0.55
C LEU A 176 -12.23 2.61 0.67
N SER A 177 -11.60 2.66 1.85
CA SER A 177 -12.16 2.05 3.07
C SER A 177 -13.46 2.72 3.52
N SER A 178 -13.70 3.96 3.11
CA SER A 178 -14.94 4.69 3.41
C SER A 178 -16.09 4.34 2.47
N TRP A 179 -15.81 3.61 1.38
CA TRP A 179 -16.79 3.21 0.39
C TRP A 179 -17.02 1.71 0.34
N TYR A 180 -16.05 0.89 0.75
CA TYR A 180 -16.07 -0.56 0.59
C TYR A 180 -15.92 -1.29 1.94
N THR A 181 -16.59 -2.45 2.05
CA THR A 181 -16.45 -3.35 3.21
C THR A 181 -15.09 -4.05 3.21
N ARG A 182 -14.69 -4.64 4.34
CA ARG A 182 -13.40 -5.35 4.51
C ARG A 182 -13.22 -6.48 3.49
N LYS A 183 -14.30 -7.19 3.15
CA LYS A 183 -14.32 -8.24 2.12
C LYS A 183 -14.11 -7.70 0.71
N GLU A 184 -14.57 -6.48 0.44
CA GLU A 184 -14.51 -5.83 -0.88
C GLU A 184 -13.20 -5.06 -1.10
N LEU A 185 -12.61 -4.53 -0.03
CA LEU A 185 -11.49 -3.60 -0.06
C LEU A 185 -10.19 -4.24 -0.57
N GLY A 186 -9.93 -5.51 -0.25
CA GLY A 186 -8.70 -6.22 -0.64
C GLY A 186 -8.51 -6.27 -2.16
N PHE A 187 -9.51 -6.74 -2.88
CA PHE A 187 -9.50 -6.82 -4.35
C PHE A 187 -9.34 -5.44 -5.01
N ARG A 188 -10.01 -4.42 -4.49
CA ARG A 188 -9.95 -3.05 -5.05
C ARG A 188 -8.61 -2.37 -4.77
N THR A 189 -8.01 -2.66 -3.63
CA THR A 189 -6.64 -2.25 -3.32
C THR A 189 -5.64 -2.91 -4.26
N ALA A 190 -5.82 -4.19 -4.60
CA ALA A 190 -4.99 -4.87 -5.59
C ALA A 190 -5.14 -4.24 -7.00
N ILE A 191 -6.37 -3.89 -7.40
CA ILE A 191 -6.60 -3.14 -8.64
C ILE A 191 -5.88 -1.78 -8.61
N LEU A 192 -5.98 -1.03 -7.51
CA LEU A 192 -5.25 0.23 -7.37
C LEU A 192 -3.74 0.03 -7.58
N TYR A 193 -3.15 -0.96 -6.89
CA TYR A 193 -1.73 -1.28 -7.02
C TYR A 193 -1.30 -1.67 -8.43
N SER A 194 -2.18 -2.31 -9.21
CA SER A 194 -1.86 -2.61 -10.61
C SER A 194 -1.57 -1.36 -11.44
N GLY A 195 -2.15 -0.21 -11.05
CA GLY A 195 -1.88 1.08 -11.69
C GLY A 195 -0.40 1.48 -11.65
N SER A 196 0.34 1.16 -10.59
CA SER A 196 1.79 1.46 -10.53
C SER A 196 2.63 0.58 -11.45
N LEU A 197 2.16 -0.64 -11.76
CA LEU A 197 2.83 -1.52 -12.72
C LEU A 197 2.52 -1.09 -14.16
N ILE A 198 1.25 -0.73 -14.41
CA ILE A 198 0.79 -0.19 -15.69
C ILE A 198 1.55 1.10 -16.04
N SER A 199 1.73 2.01 -15.08
CA SER A 199 2.50 3.23 -15.31
C SER A 199 3.96 2.97 -15.66
N GLY A 200 4.59 1.93 -15.10
CA GLY A 200 5.93 1.50 -15.49
C GLY A 200 6.02 1.08 -16.96
N ALA A 201 5.03 0.33 -17.46
CA ALA A 201 4.95 -0.05 -18.87
C ALA A 201 4.72 1.15 -19.78
N PHE A 202 3.70 1.97 -19.50
CA PHE A 202 3.35 3.11 -20.34
C PHE A 202 4.37 4.24 -20.27
N GLY A 203 4.99 4.50 -19.12
CA GLY A 203 6.01 5.54 -18.97
C GLY A 203 7.23 5.28 -19.85
N GLY A 204 7.68 4.03 -19.94
CA GLY A 204 8.72 3.61 -20.89
C GLY A 204 8.34 3.87 -22.34
N LEU A 205 7.12 3.48 -22.73
CA LEU A 205 6.60 3.67 -24.10
C LEU A 205 6.43 5.15 -24.46
N ILE A 206 5.88 5.96 -23.56
CA ILE A 206 5.68 7.41 -23.75
C ILE A 206 7.05 8.08 -23.90
N THR A 207 8.00 7.79 -23.01
CA THR A 207 9.36 8.32 -23.11
C THR A 207 10.05 7.88 -24.40
N ALA A 208 9.87 6.63 -24.84
CA ALA A 208 10.42 6.13 -26.10
C ALA A 208 9.86 6.91 -27.31
N GLY A 209 8.54 7.13 -27.34
CA GLY A 209 7.86 7.85 -28.41
C GLY A 209 8.28 9.33 -28.49
N ILE A 210 8.45 9.98 -27.34
CA ILE A 210 8.92 11.38 -27.27
C ILE A 210 10.40 11.46 -27.65
N THR A 211 11.24 10.56 -27.12
CA THR A 211 12.68 10.53 -27.43
C THR A 211 12.95 10.24 -28.90
N GLY A 212 12.14 9.41 -29.54
CA GLY A 212 12.28 9.10 -30.96
C GLY A 212 11.89 10.23 -31.92
N ASN A 213 10.94 11.10 -31.52
CA ASN A 213 10.32 12.06 -32.45
C ASN A 213 10.49 13.53 -32.08
N MET A 214 10.83 13.84 -30.82
CA MET A 214 10.83 15.20 -30.27
C MET A 214 12.18 15.64 -29.69
N ASP A 215 13.26 14.91 -29.98
CA ASP A 215 14.58 15.36 -29.56
C ASP A 215 15.00 16.62 -30.33
N TYR A 216 15.43 17.66 -29.60
CA TYR A 216 15.67 19.02 -30.09
C TYR A 216 14.48 19.72 -30.76
N ALA A 217 13.26 19.19 -30.62
CA ALA A 217 12.07 19.85 -31.13
C ALA A 217 11.87 21.20 -30.43
N ARG A 218 11.77 22.28 -31.21
CA ARG A 218 11.71 23.67 -30.74
C ARG A 218 12.88 24.07 -29.81
N GLY A 219 14.05 23.47 -29.99
CA GLY A 219 15.25 23.79 -29.20
C GLY A 219 15.29 23.17 -27.80
N LEU A 220 14.34 22.29 -27.46
CA LEU A 220 14.32 21.55 -26.19
C LEU A 220 14.68 20.10 -26.43
N ARG A 221 15.51 19.51 -25.55
CA ARG A 221 15.76 18.06 -25.57
C ARG A 221 14.52 17.26 -25.24
N ALA A 222 14.49 16.01 -25.69
CA ALA A 222 13.37 15.11 -25.49
C ALA A 222 12.90 15.01 -24.03
N TRP A 223 13.83 14.93 -23.06
CA TRP A 223 13.46 14.77 -21.65
C TRP A 223 12.58 15.91 -21.09
N ARG A 224 12.76 17.15 -21.58
CA ARG A 224 11.94 18.29 -21.15
C ARG A 224 10.52 18.13 -21.67
N TRP A 225 10.35 17.65 -22.90
CA TRP A 225 9.04 17.36 -23.47
C TRP A 225 8.29 16.27 -22.71
N VAL A 226 8.99 15.26 -22.19
CA VAL A 226 8.36 14.21 -21.38
C VAL A 226 7.69 14.82 -20.14
N PHE A 227 8.41 15.63 -19.35
CA PHE A 227 7.81 16.28 -18.18
C PHE A 227 6.71 17.29 -18.53
N ILE A 228 6.85 18.05 -19.63
CA ILE A 228 5.81 19.00 -20.06
C ILE A 228 4.52 18.28 -20.42
N ILE A 229 4.61 17.26 -21.28
CA ILE A 229 3.43 16.54 -21.79
C ILE A 229 2.75 15.78 -20.65
N GLU A 230 3.53 15.05 -19.86
CA GLU A 230 2.99 14.26 -18.75
C GLU A 230 2.39 15.16 -17.66
N GLY A 231 3.07 16.25 -17.28
CA GLY A 231 2.56 17.21 -16.30
C GLY A 231 1.24 17.86 -16.76
N VAL A 232 1.13 18.25 -18.04
CA VAL A 232 -0.11 18.80 -18.60
C VAL A 232 -1.24 17.76 -18.58
N ILE A 233 -0.96 16.52 -18.97
CA ILE A 233 -1.95 15.43 -18.92
C ILE A 233 -2.40 15.18 -17.47
N THR A 234 -1.47 15.16 -16.51
CA THR A 234 -1.76 15.02 -15.08
C THR A 234 -2.72 16.11 -14.62
N VAL A 235 -2.47 17.37 -14.97
CA VAL A 235 -3.33 18.50 -14.59
C VAL A 235 -4.71 18.41 -15.23
N ILE A 236 -4.81 18.05 -16.51
CA ILE A 236 -6.11 17.86 -17.21
C ILE A 236 -6.94 16.76 -16.53
N ILE A 237 -6.30 15.62 -16.23
CA ILE A 237 -6.94 14.51 -15.53
C ILE A 237 -7.39 14.95 -14.13
N ALA A 238 -6.58 15.73 -13.42
CA ALA A 238 -6.93 16.30 -12.11
C ALA A 238 -8.19 17.17 -12.17
N PHE A 239 -8.31 18.02 -13.20
CA PHE A 239 -9.51 18.83 -13.41
C PHE A 239 -10.75 17.96 -13.64
N GLY A 240 -10.63 16.89 -14.44
CA GLY A 240 -11.69 15.90 -14.60
C GLY A 240 -12.06 15.20 -13.28
N ALA A 241 -11.08 14.96 -12.40
CA ALA A 241 -11.28 14.27 -11.13
C ALA A 241 -12.22 15.03 -10.19
N PHE A 242 -12.20 16.37 -10.21
CA PHE A 242 -13.12 17.19 -9.40
C PHE A 242 -14.60 16.94 -9.71
N PHE A 243 -14.93 16.61 -10.97
CA PHE A 243 -16.31 16.35 -11.38
C PHE A 243 -16.70 14.89 -11.24
N ILE A 244 -15.74 13.98 -11.38
CA ILE A 244 -15.97 12.54 -11.37
C ILE A 244 -15.93 11.97 -9.94
N LEU A 245 -15.00 12.38 -9.08
CA LEU A 245 -14.88 11.79 -7.76
C LEU A 245 -16.04 12.17 -6.83
N PRO A 246 -16.75 11.20 -6.25
CA PRO A 246 -17.78 11.50 -5.26
C PRO A 246 -17.18 11.86 -3.88
N ASN A 247 -17.91 12.59 -3.04
CA ASN A 247 -17.54 12.81 -1.64
C ASN A 247 -17.85 11.57 -0.78
N PHE A 248 -17.76 11.63 0.55
CA PHE A 248 -18.14 10.49 1.40
C PHE A 248 -19.60 10.06 1.21
N PRO A 249 -19.96 8.79 1.46
CA PRO A 249 -21.33 8.28 1.31
C PRO A 249 -22.38 9.20 1.94
N ARG A 250 -22.09 9.75 3.13
CA ARG A 250 -22.99 10.64 3.87
C ARG A 250 -23.27 11.99 3.18
N THR A 251 -22.31 12.51 2.43
CA THR A 251 -22.33 13.86 1.83
C THR A 251 -22.52 13.86 0.32
N THR A 252 -22.62 12.69 -0.33
CA THR A 252 -22.88 12.63 -1.78
C THR A 252 -24.34 12.94 -2.12
N THR A 253 -24.55 13.72 -3.18
CA THR A 253 -25.88 14.08 -3.70
C THR A 253 -26.34 13.20 -4.87
N TRP A 254 -25.48 12.31 -5.38
CA TRP A 254 -25.79 11.48 -6.56
C TRP A 254 -26.45 10.14 -6.22
N LEU A 255 -26.23 9.61 -5.02
CA LEU A 255 -26.95 8.42 -4.57
C LEU A 255 -28.37 8.80 -4.16
N THR A 256 -29.32 7.92 -4.46
CA THR A 256 -30.67 8.03 -3.90
C THR A 256 -30.61 7.88 -2.38
N GLU A 257 -31.61 8.40 -1.67
CA GLU A 257 -31.63 8.33 -0.20
C GLU A 257 -31.57 6.88 0.30
N GLU A 258 -32.24 5.97 -0.40
CA GLU A 258 -32.22 4.53 -0.16
C GLU A 258 -30.80 3.95 -0.34
N GLU A 259 -30.14 4.22 -1.48
CA GLU A 259 -28.76 3.78 -1.73
C GLU A 259 -27.78 4.35 -0.71
N ARG A 260 -28.00 5.60 -0.28
CA ARG A 260 -27.16 6.29 0.71
C ARG A 260 -27.26 5.64 2.09
N GLN A 261 -28.48 5.38 2.55
CA GLN A 261 -28.72 4.70 3.83
C GLN A 261 -28.15 3.28 3.79
N LEU A 262 -28.34 2.55 2.69
CA LEU A 262 -27.77 1.22 2.50
C LEU A 262 -26.23 1.24 2.49
N ALA A 263 -25.62 2.22 1.82
CA ALA A 263 -24.17 2.36 1.74
C ALA A 263 -23.52 2.69 3.10
N VAL A 264 -24.18 3.50 3.93
CA VAL A 264 -23.71 3.82 5.29
C VAL A 264 -23.95 2.63 6.22
N TYR A 265 -25.14 2.02 6.18
CA TYR A 265 -25.51 0.94 7.08
C TYR A 265 -24.65 -0.31 6.87
N ARG A 266 -24.38 -0.73 5.62
CA ARG A 266 -23.51 -1.88 5.35
C ARG A 266 -22.09 -1.71 5.90
N LEU A 267 -21.58 -0.46 5.89
CA LEU A 267 -20.25 -0.17 6.42
C LEU A 267 -20.26 -0.24 7.94
N LEU A 268 -21.33 0.24 8.58
CA LEU A 268 -21.52 0.15 10.03
C LEU A 268 -21.72 -1.30 10.50
N GLU A 269 -22.46 -2.11 9.75
CA GLU A 269 -22.63 -3.55 10.03
C GLU A 269 -21.31 -4.34 9.89
N ASP A 270 -20.53 -4.09 8.83
CA ASP A 270 -19.23 -4.76 8.60
C ASP A 270 -18.16 -4.35 9.64
N VAL A 271 -18.32 -3.15 10.17
CA VAL A 271 -17.53 -2.60 11.27
C VAL A 271 -17.86 -3.29 12.59
N GLY A 272 -19.14 -3.59 12.87
CA GLY A 272 -19.60 -4.52 13.92
C GLY A 272 -19.31 -4.15 15.38
N GLU A 273 -18.51 -3.12 15.61
CA GLU A 273 -18.16 -2.50 16.89
C GLU A 273 -18.09 -0.99 16.64
N ASP A 274 -18.25 -0.17 17.67
CA ASP A 274 -18.15 1.30 17.64
C ASP A 274 -16.79 1.80 17.06
N ASP A 275 -16.51 1.66 15.76
CA ASP A 275 -15.26 2.08 15.09
C ASP A 275 -15.21 3.61 14.87
N TRP A 276 -16.26 4.36 15.23
CA TRP A 276 -16.36 5.81 15.02
C TRP A 276 -16.81 6.62 16.24
N THR A 277 -17.03 6.02 17.41
CA THR A 277 -17.47 6.72 18.62
C THR A 277 -16.37 6.71 19.68
N SER A 278 -15.22 7.27 19.33
CA SER A 278 -14.38 8.06 20.24
C SER A 278 -13.06 8.39 19.56
N SER A 279 -13.13 9.33 18.62
CA SER A 279 -11.96 10.13 18.24
C SER A 279 -11.25 10.76 19.46
N GLU A 280 -11.92 10.81 20.62
CA GLU A 280 -11.41 11.30 21.89
C GLU A 280 -10.75 10.24 22.82
N SER A 281 -10.91 8.92 22.62
CA SER A 281 -10.46 7.94 23.64
C SER A 281 -9.14 7.22 23.34
N GLN A 282 -8.61 7.28 22.11
CA GLN A 282 -7.37 6.59 21.73
C GLN A 282 -6.52 7.47 20.80
N SER A 283 -5.63 8.26 21.38
CA SER A 283 -4.67 9.09 20.62
C SER A 283 -3.83 8.24 19.66
N PHE A 284 -3.58 8.73 18.43
CA PHE A 284 -2.70 8.08 17.45
C PHE A 284 -1.34 7.68 18.06
N PHE A 285 -0.81 8.50 18.97
CA PHE A 285 0.42 8.21 19.71
C PHE A 285 0.30 7.00 20.65
N HIS A 286 -0.86 6.77 21.25
CA HIS A 286 -1.13 5.58 22.04
C HIS A 286 -1.15 4.34 21.13
N GLY A 287 -1.83 4.42 19.98
CA GLY A 287 -1.81 3.38 18.95
C GLY A 287 -0.40 3.06 18.44
N LEU A 288 0.42 4.09 18.22
CA LEU A 288 1.82 3.95 17.82
C LEU A 288 2.66 3.27 18.90
N LYS A 289 2.51 3.66 20.18
CA LYS A 289 3.20 3.00 21.29
C LYS A 289 2.86 1.51 21.36
N LEU A 290 1.58 1.16 21.23
CA LEU A 290 1.14 -0.24 21.20
C LEU A 290 1.66 -1.00 19.98
N ALA A 291 1.77 -0.33 18.83
CA ALA A 291 2.32 -0.92 17.61
C ALA A 291 3.82 -1.22 17.76
N LEU A 292 4.59 -0.31 18.34
CA LEU A 292 6.03 -0.45 18.56
C LEU A 292 6.40 -1.54 19.58
N LEU A 293 5.52 -1.80 20.55
CA LEU A 293 5.69 -2.88 21.52
C LEU A 293 5.37 -4.27 20.94
N ASP A 294 4.68 -4.35 19.80
CA ASP A 294 4.28 -5.61 19.20
C ASP A 294 5.38 -6.18 18.29
N VAL A 295 5.92 -7.33 18.68
CA VAL A 295 6.98 -8.05 17.92
C VAL A 295 6.54 -8.34 16.48
N LYS A 296 5.25 -8.60 16.24
CA LYS A 296 4.72 -8.86 14.89
C LYS A 296 4.91 -7.65 13.97
N THR A 297 4.75 -6.44 14.50
CA THR A 297 4.95 -5.18 13.75
C THR A 297 6.39 -5.11 13.23
N TRP A 298 7.38 -5.46 14.04
CA TRP A 298 8.78 -5.43 13.65
C TRP A 298 9.13 -6.50 12.60
N VAL A 299 8.63 -7.73 12.74
CA VAL A 299 8.82 -8.78 11.72
C VAL A 299 8.23 -8.33 10.38
N PHE A 300 7.00 -7.78 10.39
CA PHE A 300 6.38 -7.23 9.19
C PHE A 300 7.11 -6.00 8.64
N THR A 301 7.68 -5.16 9.51
CA THR A 301 8.49 -3.99 9.09
C THR A 301 9.72 -4.45 8.34
N VAL A 302 10.47 -5.42 8.87
CA VAL A 302 11.68 -5.95 8.21
C VAL A 302 11.31 -6.67 6.92
N MET A 303 10.23 -7.46 6.92
CA MET A 303 9.75 -8.15 5.72
C MET A 303 9.38 -7.17 4.60
N LEU A 304 8.64 -6.10 4.92
CA LEU A 304 8.23 -5.12 3.92
C LEU A 304 9.40 -4.22 3.47
N LEU A 305 10.29 -3.84 4.39
CA LEU A 305 11.54 -3.14 4.07
C LEU A 305 12.38 -3.95 3.07
N ALA A 306 12.53 -5.25 3.32
CA ALA A 306 13.27 -6.16 2.47
C ALA A 306 12.61 -6.30 1.08
N ASN A 307 11.27 -6.44 1.02
CA ASN A 307 10.52 -6.45 -0.25
C ASN A 307 10.69 -5.16 -1.04
N VAL A 308 10.55 -3.98 -0.39
CA VAL A 308 10.69 -2.69 -1.07
C VAL A 308 12.13 -2.47 -1.53
N SER A 309 13.12 -2.92 -0.75
CA SER A 309 14.52 -2.90 -1.16
C SER A 309 14.72 -3.69 -2.43
N SER A 310 14.25 -4.95 -2.51
CA SER A 310 14.36 -5.75 -3.74
C SER A 310 13.58 -5.15 -4.90
N ALA A 311 12.48 -4.44 -4.63
CA ALA A 311 11.66 -3.79 -5.65
C ALA A 311 12.32 -2.52 -6.22
N SER A 312 13.34 -1.98 -5.53
CA SER A 312 14.02 -0.74 -5.90
C SER A 312 14.69 -0.80 -7.28
N VAL A 313 14.98 -2.01 -7.78
CA VAL A 313 15.43 -2.25 -9.17
C VAL A 313 14.51 -1.57 -10.19
N THR A 314 13.22 -1.43 -9.89
CA THR A 314 12.25 -0.76 -10.79
C THR A 314 12.51 0.73 -10.99
N ASN A 315 13.03 1.41 -9.96
CA ASN A 315 13.42 2.83 -10.04
C ASN A 315 14.60 3.06 -11.01
N PHE A 316 15.34 1.99 -11.34
CA PHE A 316 16.50 2.02 -12.23
C PHE A 316 16.32 1.10 -13.42
N PHE A 317 15.11 0.59 -13.67
CA PHE A 317 14.87 -0.47 -14.65
C PHE A 317 15.31 -0.10 -16.08
N PRO A 318 15.03 1.11 -16.60
CA PRO A 318 15.55 1.51 -17.91
C PRO A 318 17.09 1.47 -17.97
N THR A 319 17.76 1.83 -16.87
CA THR A 319 19.23 1.76 -16.76
C THR A 319 19.72 0.31 -16.75
N VAL A 320 19.00 -0.59 -16.06
CA VAL A 320 19.29 -2.03 -16.06
C VAL A 320 19.13 -2.60 -17.47
N VAL A 321 18.03 -2.30 -18.17
CA VAL A 321 17.78 -2.77 -19.55
C VAL A 321 18.79 -2.17 -20.54
N LYS A 322 19.30 -0.94 -20.30
CA LYS A 322 20.32 -0.31 -21.16
C LYS A 322 21.61 -1.13 -21.25
N THR A 323 21.93 -1.92 -20.22
CA THR A 323 23.11 -2.80 -20.21
C THR A 323 23.06 -3.92 -21.27
N LEU A 324 21.90 -4.16 -21.89
CA LEU A 324 21.80 -5.08 -23.04
C LEU A 324 22.47 -4.54 -24.31
N GLY A 325 22.82 -3.24 -24.35
CA GLY A 325 23.54 -2.62 -25.48
C GLY A 325 22.65 -2.11 -26.61
N TYR A 326 21.32 -2.09 -26.44
CA TYR A 326 20.40 -1.51 -27.42
C TYR A 326 20.40 0.03 -27.42
N ASN A 327 19.82 0.64 -28.45
CA ASN A 327 19.66 2.09 -28.51
C ASN A 327 18.63 2.59 -27.46
N ASN A 328 18.59 3.89 -27.15
CA ASN A 328 17.75 4.41 -26.05
C ASN A 328 16.26 4.12 -26.25
N VAL A 329 15.75 4.25 -27.48
CA VAL A 329 14.34 3.99 -27.81
C VAL A 329 14.01 2.50 -27.63
N GLN A 330 14.79 1.59 -28.20
CA GLN A 330 14.63 0.15 -28.04
C GLN A 330 14.75 -0.28 -26.59
N THR A 331 15.72 0.27 -25.83
CA THR A 331 15.85 0.03 -24.39
C THR A 331 14.57 0.39 -23.65
N LEU A 332 13.97 1.56 -23.93
CA LEU A 332 12.72 2.00 -23.32
C LEU A 332 11.52 1.16 -23.76
N LEU A 333 11.50 0.65 -25.00
CA LEU A 333 10.45 -0.29 -25.44
C LEU A 333 10.55 -1.64 -24.73
N LEU A 334 11.77 -2.13 -24.50
CA LEU A 334 12.05 -3.40 -23.82
C LEU A 334 11.75 -3.37 -22.31
N THR A 335 11.49 -2.21 -21.71
CA THR A 335 11.04 -2.14 -20.30
C THR A 335 9.56 -2.49 -20.15
N ALA A 336 8.73 -2.33 -21.19
CA ALA A 336 7.29 -2.52 -21.09
C ALA A 336 6.85 -3.98 -20.87
N PRO A 337 7.38 -5.00 -21.59
CA PRO A 337 6.93 -6.38 -21.42
C PRO A 337 7.09 -6.95 -19.98
N PRO A 338 8.21 -6.72 -19.27
CA PRO A 338 8.34 -7.11 -17.86
C PRO A 338 7.24 -6.55 -16.95
N TYR A 339 6.85 -5.29 -17.13
CA TYR A 339 5.78 -4.67 -16.35
C TYR A 339 4.40 -5.25 -16.69
N VAL A 340 4.11 -5.51 -17.97
CA VAL A 340 2.86 -6.16 -18.39
C VAL A 340 2.75 -7.56 -17.79
N LEU A 341 3.84 -8.34 -17.82
CA LEU A 341 3.88 -9.65 -17.16
C LEU A 341 3.64 -9.52 -15.66
N ALA A 342 4.23 -8.52 -15.00
CA ALA A 342 4.04 -8.27 -13.58
C ALA A 342 2.58 -7.94 -13.22
N VAL A 343 1.86 -7.20 -14.08
CA VAL A 343 0.43 -6.95 -13.89
C VAL A 343 -0.34 -8.27 -13.89
N ILE A 344 -0.12 -9.12 -14.91
CA ILE A 344 -0.82 -10.40 -15.06
C ILE A 344 -0.55 -11.32 -13.88
N THR A 345 0.72 -11.50 -13.50
CA THR A 345 1.09 -12.40 -12.39
C THR A 345 0.60 -11.89 -11.04
N THR A 346 0.66 -10.56 -10.82
CA THR A 346 0.20 -9.96 -9.56
C THR A 346 -1.30 -10.14 -9.38
N PHE A 347 -2.10 -9.93 -10.44
CA PHE A 347 -3.54 -10.18 -10.39
C PHE A 347 -3.88 -11.64 -10.17
N ALA A 348 -3.25 -12.56 -10.93
CA ALA A 348 -3.50 -13.99 -10.80
C ALA A 348 -3.15 -14.50 -9.39
N ASN A 349 -2.01 -14.06 -8.85
CA ASN A 349 -1.54 -14.45 -7.53
C ASN A 349 -2.40 -13.86 -6.41
N ALA A 350 -2.79 -12.58 -6.50
CA ALA A 350 -3.66 -11.93 -5.52
C ALA A 350 -5.05 -12.59 -5.48
N TRP A 351 -5.63 -12.86 -6.65
CA TRP A 351 -6.91 -13.56 -6.75
C TRP A 351 -6.85 -14.97 -6.15
N HIS A 352 -5.76 -15.71 -6.42
CA HIS A 352 -5.58 -17.04 -5.85
C HIS A 352 -5.35 -16.97 -4.33
N ALA A 353 -4.54 -16.03 -3.85
CA ALA A 353 -4.28 -15.83 -2.41
C ALA A 353 -5.55 -15.47 -1.63
N ASP A 354 -6.43 -14.67 -2.21
CA ASP A 354 -7.73 -14.34 -1.62
C ASP A 354 -8.67 -15.55 -1.59
N ARG A 355 -8.61 -16.43 -2.60
CA ARG A 355 -9.42 -17.65 -2.67
C ARG A 355 -8.94 -18.76 -1.73
N THR A 356 -7.63 -18.94 -1.59
CA THR A 356 -7.06 -19.98 -0.73
C THR A 356 -6.93 -19.56 0.72
N GLY A 357 -6.84 -18.25 1.00
CA GLY A 357 -6.59 -17.72 2.33
C GLY A 357 -5.14 -17.90 2.82
N GLU A 358 -4.32 -18.66 2.09
CA GLU A 358 -2.89 -18.83 2.37
C GLU A 358 -2.13 -17.58 1.88
N ARG A 359 -1.34 -16.94 2.73
CA ARG A 359 -0.57 -15.73 2.36
C ARG A 359 0.91 -16.04 2.19
N PHE A 360 1.45 -16.96 3.00
CA PHE A 360 2.87 -17.28 2.97
C PHE A 360 3.37 -17.77 1.61
N PHE A 361 2.73 -18.79 1.01
CA PHE A 361 3.20 -19.35 -0.27
C PHE A 361 3.10 -18.35 -1.41
N HIS A 362 2.08 -17.50 -1.37
CA HIS A 362 1.84 -16.43 -2.33
C HIS A 362 2.84 -15.28 -2.25
N ILE A 363 3.59 -15.18 -1.15
CA ILE A 363 4.71 -14.23 -0.99
C ILE A 363 6.03 -14.92 -1.33
N THR A 364 6.26 -16.12 -0.78
CA THR A 364 7.53 -16.83 -0.89
C THR A 364 7.82 -17.35 -2.29
N LEU A 365 6.85 -17.95 -2.99
CA LEU A 365 7.10 -18.53 -4.32
C LEU A 365 7.49 -17.47 -5.36
N PRO A 366 6.80 -16.32 -5.48
CA PRO A 366 7.25 -15.26 -6.39
C PRO A 366 8.62 -14.68 -6.02
N LEU A 367 8.91 -14.53 -4.72
CA LEU A 367 10.23 -14.05 -4.28
C LEU A 367 11.34 -15.04 -4.61
N CYS A 368 11.09 -16.35 -4.53
CA CYS A 368 12.06 -17.35 -5.00
C CYS A 368 12.36 -17.21 -6.50
N VAL A 369 11.33 -16.95 -7.32
CA VAL A 369 11.52 -16.63 -8.75
C VAL A 369 12.33 -15.35 -8.92
N GLY A 370 12.05 -14.32 -8.11
CA GLY A 370 12.83 -13.09 -8.07
C GLY A 370 14.31 -13.33 -7.74
N VAL A 371 14.59 -14.13 -6.70
CA VAL A 371 15.95 -14.54 -6.31
C VAL A 371 16.67 -15.24 -7.45
N ALA A 372 16.04 -16.22 -8.09
CA ALA A 372 16.61 -16.92 -9.24
C ALA A 372 16.90 -15.94 -10.40
N ALA A 373 16.00 -14.98 -10.64
CA ALA A 373 16.18 -13.96 -11.66
C ALA A 373 17.31 -12.98 -11.34
N PHE A 374 17.46 -12.55 -10.08
CA PHE A 374 18.59 -11.72 -9.64
C PHE A 374 19.93 -12.45 -9.81
N ILE A 375 20.01 -13.73 -9.42
CA ILE A 375 21.21 -14.56 -9.60
C ILE A 375 21.54 -14.70 -11.09
N LEU A 376 20.54 -15.01 -11.93
CA LEU A 376 20.73 -15.14 -13.38
C LEU A 376 21.22 -13.84 -14.01
N GLY A 377 20.62 -12.70 -13.61
CA GLY A 377 20.98 -11.37 -14.10
C GLY A 377 22.38 -10.91 -13.66
N ALA A 378 22.86 -11.35 -12.49
CA ALA A 378 24.21 -11.06 -12.00
C ALA A 378 25.27 -12.00 -12.60
N ALA A 379 24.95 -13.28 -12.79
CA ALA A 379 25.90 -14.30 -13.25
C ALA A 379 26.15 -14.28 -14.77
N THR A 380 25.19 -13.81 -15.57
CA THR A 380 25.27 -13.89 -17.04
C THR A 380 25.51 -12.54 -17.70
N ARG A 381 26.44 -12.50 -18.68
CA ARG A 381 26.70 -11.33 -19.54
C ARG A 381 26.06 -11.45 -20.94
N SER A 382 25.52 -12.61 -21.29
CA SER A 382 24.80 -12.82 -22.56
C SER A 382 23.43 -12.12 -22.56
N VAL A 383 23.03 -11.58 -23.72
CA VAL A 383 21.83 -10.75 -23.88
C VAL A 383 20.54 -11.54 -23.57
N ALA A 384 20.37 -12.73 -24.15
CA ALA A 384 19.12 -13.48 -24.03
C ALA A 384 18.81 -13.93 -22.59
N PRO A 385 19.74 -14.58 -21.84
CA PRO A 385 19.47 -14.96 -20.46
C PRO A 385 19.25 -13.75 -19.53
N ARG A 386 19.93 -12.64 -19.80
CA ARG A 386 19.80 -11.41 -19.00
C ARG A 386 18.46 -10.73 -19.21
N TYR A 387 17.92 -10.75 -20.43
CA TYR A 387 16.56 -10.26 -20.69
C TYR A 387 15.50 -11.19 -20.07
N VAL A 388 15.70 -12.51 -20.10
CA VAL A 388 14.83 -13.46 -19.37
C VAL A 388 14.85 -13.17 -17.86
N ALA A 389 16.02 -12.89 -17.28
CA ALA A 389 16.12 -12.44 -15.89
C ALA A 389 15.29 -11.17 -15.66
N MET A 390 15.45 -10.13 -16.48
CA MET A 390 14.68 -8.88 -16.37
C MET A 390 13.16 -9.08 -16.47
N MET A 391 12.71 -10.00 -17.34
CA MET A 391 11.31 -10.39 -17.47
C MET A 391 10.76 -11.03 -16.19
N LEU A 392 11.59 -11.76 -15.43
CA LEU A 392 11.18 -12.47 -14.21
C LEU A 392 11.37 -11.65 -12.93
N MET A 393 12.32 -10.71 -12.91
CA MET A 393 12.64 -9.86 -11.74
C MET A 393 11.45 -9.02 -11.29
N VAL A 394 10.85 -8.24 -12.19
CA VAL A 394 9.75 -7.32 -11.84
C VAL A 394 8.51 -8.09 -11.34
N PRO A 395 8.01 -9.12 -12.06
CA PRO A 395 6.92 -9.96 -11.56
C PRO A 395 7.23 -10.63 -10.22
N GLY A 396 8.43 -11.20 -10.06
CA GLY A 396 8.81 -11.96 -8.87
C GLY A 396 8.72 -11.12 -7.59
N VAL A 397 9.16 -9.87 -7.64
CA VAL A 397 9.16 -9.00 -6.46
C VAL A 397 7.79 -8.36 -6.19
N TYR A 398 7.14 -7.79 -7.22
CA TYR A 398 5.87 -7.08 -7.02
C TYR A 398 4.72 -7.99 -6.65
N THR A 399 4.71 -9.20 -7.19
CA THR A 399 3.67 -10.19 -6.89
C THR A 399 3.66 -10.55 -5.39
N GLY A 400 4.83 -10.70 -4.77
CA GLY A 400 4.95 -10.95 -3.33
C GLY A 400 4.68 -9.70 -2.47
N TYR A 401 5.06 -8.52 -2.95
CA TYR A 401 4.84 -7.24 -2.27
C TYR A 401 3.35 -6.93 -2.05
N VAL A 402 2.50 -7.09 -3.07
CA VAL A 402 1.06 -6.80 -2.97
C VAL A 402 0.36 -7.71 -1.96
N VAL A 403 0.68 -9.01 -1.96
CA VAL A 403 0.12 -9.96 -0.99
C VAL A 403 0.65 -9.68 0.42
N SER A 404 1.90 -9.26 0.54
CA SER A 404 2.50 -8.88 1.84
C SER A 404 1.73 -7.75 2.52
N LEU A 405 1.33 -6.71 1.77
CA LEU A 405 0.54 -5.61 2.31
C LEU A 405 -0.84 -6.05 2.81
N ALA A 406 -1.50 -6.91 2.05
CA ALA A 406 -2.77 -7.52 2.47
C ALA A 406 -2.59 -8.36 3.75
N TRP A 407 -1.49 -9.11 3.86
CA TRP A 407 -1.19 -9.92 5.03
C TRP A 407 -0.95 -9.07 6.28
N ILE A 408 -0.13 -8.03 6.18
CA ILE A 408 0.14 -7.08 7.27
C ILE A 408 -1.18 -6.48 7.79
N SER A 409 -2.04 -6.04 6.88
CA SER A 409 -3.33 -5.44 7.23
C SER A 409 -4.23 -6.41 7.99
N ASN A 410 -4.21 -7.70 7.67
CA ASN A 410 -5.05 -8.72 8.30
C ASN A 410 -4.47 -9.29 9.60
N SER A 411 -3.15 -9.26 9.78
CA SER A 411 -2.46 -9.88 10.93
C SER A 411 -2.19 -8.92 12.09
N LEU A 412 -2.40 -7.61 11.91
CA LEU A 412 -2.24 -6.62 12.97
C LEU A 412 -3.49 -6.59 13.88
N PRO A 413 -3.32 -6.74 15.21
CA PRO A 413 -4.43 -6.84 16.14
C PRO A 413 -5.19 -5.52 16.37
N ARG A 414 -6.44 -5.64 16.81
CA ARG A 414 -7.25 -4.53 17.35
C ARG A 414 -6.56 -3.94 18.60
N PRO A 415 -6.66 -2.62 18.90
CA PRO A 415 -7.62 -1.63 18.39
C PRO A 415 -7.31 -1.05 16.99
N PRO A 416 -8.30 -0.45 16.29
CA PRO A 416 -8.11 0.19 14.99
C PRO A 416 -6.99 1.25 14.96
N ALA A 417 -6.84 2.02 16.03
CA ALA A 417 -5.77 3.02 16.16
C ALA A 417 -4.36 2.39 16.11
N LYS A 418 -4.17 1.22 16.74
CA LYS A 418 -2.92 0.45 16.69
C LYS A 418 -2.64 -0.04 15.27
N ARG A 419 -3.65 -0.59 14.59
CA ARG A 419 -3.53 -1.08 13.21
C ARG A 419 -3.16 0.03 12.23
N ALA A 420 -3.84 1.18 12.29
CA ALA A 420 -3.55 2.32 11.43
C ALA A 420 -2.14 2.88 11.66
N ALA A 421 -1.74 3.05 12.93
CA ALA A 421 -0.40 3.51 13.27
C ALA A 421 0.69 2.51 12.84
N ALA A 422 0.47 1.21 13.04
CA ALA A 422 1.39 0.15 12.60
C ALA A 422 1.56 0.12 11.08
N LEU A 423 0.46 0.20 10.32
CA LEU A 423 0.52 0.24 8.84
C LEU A 423 1.29 1.46 8.34
N ALA A 424 1.02 2.64 8.91
CA ALA A 424 1.72 3.87 8.56
C ALA A 424 3.23 3.76 8.89
N PHE A 425 3.57 3.24 10.08
CA PHE A 425 4.94 3.04 10.52
C PHE A 425 5.70 2.04 9.64
N ILE A 426 5.12 0.86 9.39
CA ILE A 426 5.69 -0.18 8.52
C ILE A 426 5.95 0.39 7.13
N ASN A 427 4.98 1.10 6.54
CA ASN A 427 5.12 1.68 5.20
C ASN A 427 6.20 2.77 5.15
N ALA A 428 6.22 3.68 6.13
CA ALA A 428 7.20 4.76 6.21
C ALA A 428 8.64 4.22 6.29
N ILE A 429 8.90 3.26 7.19
CA ILE A 429 10.23 2.63 7.30
C ILE A 429 10.59 1.87 6.03
N SER A 430 9.64 1.15 5.44
CA SER A 430 9.91 0.36 4.24
C SER A 430 10.36 1.22 3.06
N ASN A 431 9.77 2.43 2.90
CA ASN A 431 10.16 3.37 1.84
C ASN A 431 11.56 3.96 2.04
N THR A 432 12.10 3.98 3.26
CA THR A 432 13.50 4.38 3.52
C THR A 432 14.49 3.55 2.73
N SER A 433 14.15 2.30 2.36
CA SER A 433 15.01 1.47 1.50
C SER A 433 15.30 2.11 0.14
N SER A 434 14.36 2.88 -0.40
CA SER A 434 14.54 3.56 -1.69
C SER A 434 15.58 4.69 -1.63
N ILE A 435 15.89 5.20 -0.43
CA ILE A 435 16.92 6.23 -0.22
C ILE A 435 18.31 5.65 -0.44
N TYR A 436 18.68 4.56 0.25
CA TYR A 436 20.01 3.96 0.06
C TYR A 436 20.10 3.20 -1.27
N ALA A 437 19.01 2.57 -1.72
CA ALA A 437 18.98 1.85 -3.00
C ALA A 437 19.30 2.77 -4.17
N SER A 438 18.97 4.06 -4.06
CA SER A 438 19.33 5.06 -5.06
C SER A 438 20.83 5.14 -5.30
N TYR A 439 21.66 4.91 -4.27
CA TYR A 439 23.12 4.97 -4.39
C TYR A 439 23.75 3.67 -4.91
N MET A 440 22.98 2.58 -4.99
CA MET A 440 23.49 1.26 -5.39
C MET A 440 23.65 1.07 -6.89
N TYR A 441 23.10 1.99 -7.70
CA TYR A 441 23.17 1.95 -9.17
C TYR A 441 24.04 3.09 -9.74
N PRO A 442 25.36 3.16 -9.40
CA PRO A 442 26.25 4.14 -10.00
C PRO A 442 26.47 3.83 -11.47
N GLN A 443 26.41 4.86 -12.32
CA GLN A 443 26.92 4.79 -13.68
C GLN A 443 28.41 5.15 -13.66
N PRO A 444 29.31 4.30 -14.18
CA PRO A 444 30.71 4.66 -14.38
C PRO A 444 30.82 5.85 -15.33
N LYS A 445 31.87 6.66 -15.20
CA LYS A 445 32.17 7.72 -16.17
C LYS A 445 32.82 7.08 -17.40
N GLY A 446 32.19 7.20 -18.58
CA GLY A 446 32.75 6.71 -19.86
C GLY A 446 31.85 5.71 -20.57
N THR A 447 32.44 4.85 -21.41
CA THR A 447 31.77 3.82 -22.21
C THR A 447 31.54 2.50 -21.46
N GLU A 448 32.01 2.39 -20.22
CA GLU A 448 31.86 1.18 -19.40
C GLU A 448 30.40 0.99 -18.98
N GLN A 449 29.89 -0.24 -19.14
CA GLN A 449 28.56 -0.57 -18.65
C GLN A 449 28.56 -0.61 -17.11
N PRO A 450 27.49 -0.13 -16.45
CA PRO A 450 27.38 -0.22 -15.01
C PRO A 450 27.42 -1.68 -14.55
N ASP A 451 28.29 -1.96 -13.57
CA ASP A 451 28.34 -3.28 -12.98
C ASP A 451 27.10 -3.51 -12.12
N LEU A 452 26.22 -4.39 -12.60
CA LEU A 452 24.98 -4.72 -11.91
C LEU A 452 25.18 -5.80 -10.83
N THR A 453 26.37 -6.37 -10.70
CA THR A 453 26.61 -7.49 -9.78
C THR A 453 26.29 -7.11 -8.33
N VAL A 454 26.78 -5.95 -7.87
CA VAL A 454 26.53 -5.46 -6.50
C VAL A 454 25.05 -5.16 -6.25
N PRO A 455 24.36 -4.31 -7.04
CA PRO A 455 22.96 -4.01 -6.78
C PRO A 455 22.07 -5.25 -6.83
N LEU A 456 22.25 -6.12 -7.83
CA LEU A 456 21.44 -7.33 -7.96
C LEU A 456 21.71 -8.35 -6.84
N SER A 457 22.93 -8.41 -6.31
CA SER A 457 23.27 -9.26 -5.16
C SER A 457 22.61 -8.79 -3.88
N VAL A 458 22.51 -7.47 -3.66
CA VAL A 458 21.81 -6.91 -2.50
C VAL A 458 20.30 -7.06 -2.66
N ASP A 459 19.75 -6.87 -3.86
CA ASP A 459 18.33 -7.14 -4.14
C ASP A 459 17.99 -8.61 -3.91
N CYS A 460 18.89 -9.53 -4.30
CA CYS A 460 18.80 -10.95 -3.99
C CYS A 460 18.84 -11.23 -2.47
N GLY A 461 19.82 -10.66 -1.75
CA GLY A 461 19.96 -10.86 -0.31
C GLY A 461 18.75 -10.33 0.48
N THR A 462 18.19 -9.20 0.06
CA THR A 462 16.98 -8.63 0.65
C THR A 462 15.73 -9.46 0.29
N ALA A 463 15.64 -10.02 -0.91
CA ALA A 463 14.53 -10.93 -1.26
C ALA A 463 14.56 -12.21 -0.41
N VAL A 464 15.75 -12.77 -0.16
CA VAL A 464 15.93 -13.92 0.76
C VAL A 464 15.56 -13.52 2.19
N LEU A 465 15.96 -12.34 2.66
CA LEU A 465 15.57 -11.84 3.97
C LEU A 465 14.04 -11.72 4.10
N ALA A 466 13.35 -11.24 3.07
CA ALA A 466 11.88 -11.18 3.05
C ALA A 466 11.25 -12.57 3.17
N ILE A 467 11.79 -13.59 2.47
CA ILE A 467 11.35 -14.99 2.57
C ILE A 467 11.53 -15.53 3.99
N LEU A 468 12.70 -15.27 4.60
CA LEU A 468 12.98 -15.72 5.97
C LEU A 468 12.04 -15.07 6.99
N MET A 469 11.76 -13.78 6.84
CA MET A 469 10.80 -13.07 7.70
C MET A 469 9.36 -13.54 7.48
N ALA A 470 8.96 -13.83 6.24
CA ALA A 470 7.67 -14.44 5.95
C ALA A 470 7.53 -15.82 6.61
N ALA A 471 8.58 -16.64 6.59
CA ALA A 471 8.60 -17.94 7.24
C ALA A 471 8.52 -17.81 8.78
N LEU A 472 9.28 -16.88 9.35
CA LEU A 472 9.20 -16.56 10.78
C LEU A 472 7.78 -16.13 11.17
N MET A 473 7.15 -15.26 10.38
CA MET A 473 5.80 -14.79 10.62
C MET A 473 4.78 -15.93 10.55
N ARG A 474 4.90 -16.82 9.55
CA ARG A 474 4.06 -18.02 9.46
C ARG A 474 4.20 -18.91 10.70
N ILE A 475 5.42 -19.13 11.19
CA ILE A 475 5.66 -19.91 12.41
C ILE A 475 5.00 -19.24 13.62
N MET A 476 5.15 -17.92 13.77
CA MET A 476 4.54 -17.15 14.85
C MET A 476 3.00 -17.23 14.80
N LEU A 477 2.39 -17.01 13.64
CA LEU A 477 0.93 -17.07 13.48
C LEU A 477 0.39 -18.49 13.68
N THR A 478 1.09 -19.51 13.19
CA THR A 478 0.71 -20.92 13.41
C THR A 478 0.76 -21.28 14.91
N ARG A 479 1.77 -20.79 15.63
CA ARG A 479 1.86 -20.97 17.10
C ARG A 479 0.71 -20.25 17.82
N LEU A 480 0.35 -19.05 17.39
CA LEU A 480 -0.77 -18.29 17.95
C LEU A 480 -2.12 -18.95 17.65
N ASN A 481 -2.32 -19.46 16.43
CA ASN A 481 -3.50 -20.25 16.07
C ASN A 481 -3.62 -21.51 16.94
N ARG A 482 -2.50 -22.22 17.19
CA ARG A 482 -2.50 -23.38 18.11
C ARG A 482 -2.82 -22.99 19.55
N LYS A 483 -2.37 -21.83 20.03
CA LYS A 483 -2.72 -21.32 21.37
C LYS A 483 -4.22 -21.00 21.48
N LEU A 484 -4.78 -20.35 20.45
CA LEU A 484 -6.21 -20.09 20.34
C LEU A 484 -7.03 -21.39 20.35
N GLU A 485 -6.59 -22.42 19.62
CA GLU A 485 -7.22 -23.76 19.62
C GLU A 485 -7.18 -24.44 20.99
N ARG A 486 -6.16 -24.13 21.81
CA ARG A 486 -6.05 -24.60 23.20
C ARG A 486 -6.87 -23.77 24.20
N GLY A 487 -7.56 -22.71 23.74
CA GLY A 487 -8.31 -21.80 24.60
C GLY A 487 -7.44 -20.85 25.43
N GLU A 488 -6.15 -20.74 25.11
CA GLU A 488 -5.25 -19.80 25.77
C GLU A 488 -5.54 -18.37 25.28
N HIS A 489 -5.53 -17.40 26.21
CA HIS A 489 -5.73 -16.00 25.84
C HIS A 489 -4.61 -15.49 24.95
N VAL A 490 -4.95 -15.03 23.75
CA VAL A 490 -4.04 -14.39 22.81
C VAL A 490 -4.39 -12.92 22.69
N GLU A 491 -3.47 -12.07 23.13
CA GLU A 491 -3.63 -10.62 23.12
C GLU A 491 -3.88 -10.10 21.68
N GLY A 492 -5.02 -9.44 21.47
CA GLY A 492 -5.41 -8.89 20.17
C GLY A 492 -6.17 -9.83 19.22
N ALA A 493 -6.47 -11.07 19.65
CA ALA A 493 -7.45 -11.96 19.00
C ALA A 493 -8.80 -11.91 19.74
N ILE A 494 -9.89 -12.32 19.07
CA ILE A 494 -11.18 -12.52 19.74
C ILE A 494 -11.07 -13.81 20.56
N ASN A 495 -10.67 -13.66 21.83
CA ASN A 495 -10.60 -14.78 22.77
C ASN A 495 -12.02 -15.14 23.20
N ALA A 496 -12.67 -16.02 22.47
CA ALA A 496 -13.93 -16.61 22.90
C ALA A 496 -13.67 -17.89 23.71
N VAL A 497 -14.63 -18.24 24.57
CA VAL A 497 -14.65 -19.47 25.38
C VAL A 497 -14.42 -20.68 24.45
N PRO A 498 -13.71 -21.75 24.89
CA PRO A 498 -13.48 -22.94 24.07
C PRO A 498 -14.79 -23.43 23.44
N GLY A 499 -14.87 -23.44 22.10
CA GLY A 499 -16.09 -23.72 21.33
C GLY A 499 -16.68 -22.51 20.58
N GLN A 500 -16.78 -21.33 21.20
CA GLN A 500 -17.33 -20.12 20.56
C GLN A 500 -16.32 -19.38 19.66
N ALA A 501 -15.01 -19.55 19.90
CA ALA A 501 -13.98 -19.05 18.98
C ALA A 501 -14.04 -19.76 17.62
N GLN A 502 -14.55 -21.00 17.63
CA GLN A 502 -14.80 -21.81 16.45
C GLN A 502 -16.07 -21.35 15.71
N GLU A 503 -17.09 -20.87 16.43
CA GLU A 503 -18.33 -20.30 15.85
C GLU A 503 -18.14 -18.89 15.25
N ASN A 504 -17.21 -18.08 15.79
CA ASN A 504 -16.90 -16.73 15.28
C ASN A 504 -15.79 -16.68 14.20
N GLY A 505 -15.20 -17.83 13.82
CA GLY A 505 -14.43 -17.99 12.59
C GLY A 505 -13.12 -17.21 12.42
N PHE A 506 -12.59 -16.55 13.46
CA PHE A 506 -11.34 -15.78 13.34
C PHE A 506 -10.10 -16.68 13.48
N ARG A 507 -9.41 -16.94 12.36
CA ARG A 507 -8.06 -17.53 12.32
C ARG A 507 -7.08 -16.54 11.70
N PHE A 508 -5.86 -16.49 12.21
CA PHE A 508 -4.80 -15.75 11.52
C PHE A 508 -4.49 -16.47 10.22
N LEU A 509 -4.62 -15.77 9.08
CA LEU A 509 -4.21 -16.27 7.77
C LEU A 509 -2.68 -16.50 7.78
N THR A 510 -2.25 -17.71 7.45
CA THR A 510 -0.85 -18.17 7.58
C THR A 510 0.01 -18.00 6.34
#